data_AF-A0A557RJB2-F1
#
_entry.id   AF-A0A557RJB2-F1
#
_cell.length_a   1.000
_cell.length_b   1.000
_cell.length_c   1.000
_cell.angle_alpha   90.00
_cell.angle_beta   90.00
_cell.angle_gamma   90.00
#
_symmetry.space_group_name_H-M   'P 1'
#
loop_
_entity.id
_entity.type
_entity.pdbx_description
1 polymer ?
#
loop_
_entity_poly.entity_id
_entity_poly.type
_entity_poly.pdbx_seq_one_letter_code
_entity_poly.pdbx_strand_id
1 'polypeptide(L)'
;MIKLNRETDYGVGILALMASDPQARHSAASLAEVRGLPQPIVSKILKHLARSDLVVSYRGAKGGYGLARSPDEISVAEIITVLEGPIALTDCIEDGRGACQYGSQCNISNVWGRINDVVLQALSEITLAETATEPNGGGQNPIHTLEFTGVRHVREH
;
A
#
# COMPACT_ATOMS: atom_id res chain seq x y z
N MET A 1 2.60 -2.81 17.02
CA MET A 1 3.50 -3.33 15.97
C MET A 1 2.88 -2.93 14.65
N ILE A 2 3.61 -2.22 13.79
CA ILE A 2 3.11 -1.78 12.47
C ILE A 2 2.88 -3.06 11.66
N LYS A 3 1.61 -3.38 11.40
CA LYS A 3 1.21 -4.60 10.70
C LYS A 3 -0.03 -4.28 9.89
N LEU A 4 0.08 -4.43 8.58
CA LEU A 4 -1.07 -4.38 7.69
C LEU A 4 -2.04 -5.52 8.02
N ASN A 5 -3.33 -5.23 7.88
CA ASN A 5 -4.36 -6.23 7.99
C ASN A 5 -4.30 -7.17 6.75
N ARG A 6 -4.94 -8.33 6.88
CA ARG A 6 -4.94 -9.34 5.80
C ARG A 6 -5.68 -8.86 4.54
N GLU A 7 -6.69 -8.01 4.68
CA GLU A 7 -7.46 -7.52 3.53
C GLU A 7 -6.59 -6.67 2.61
N THR A 8 -5.69 -5.87 3.19
CA THR A 8 -4.73 -5.05 2.45
C THR A 8 -3.67 -5.87 1.76
N ASP A 9 -3.09 -6.85 2.45
CA ASP A 9 -2.13 -7.80 1.86
C ASP A 9 -2.76 -8.52 0.64
N TYR A 10 -4.00 -9.00 0.79
CA TYR A 10 -4.74 -9.59 -0.32
C TYR A 10 -5.04 -8.59 -1.43
N GLY A 11 -5.37 -7.34 -1.10
CA GLY A 11 -5.64 -6.28 -2.07
C GLY A 11 -4.44 -5.93 -2.93
N VAL A 12 -3.26 -5.74 -2.30
CA VAL A 12 -1.99 -5.53 -3.01
C VAL A 12 -1.70 -6.71 -3.93
N GLY A 13 -1.86 -7.95 -3.45
CA GLY A 13 -1.69 -9.13 -4.29
C GLY A 13 -2.66 -9.16 -5.47
N ILE A 14 -3.96 -8.95 -5.26
CA ILE A 14 -4.95 -8.94 -6.34
C ILE A 14 -4.57 -7.91 -7.42
N LEU A 15 -4.21 -6.70 -7.01
CA LEU A 15 -3.80 -5.65 -7.93
C LEU A 15 -2.50 -5.99 -8.66
N ALA A 16 -1.51 -6.59 -7.97
CA ALA A 16 -0.26 -7.00 -8.60
C ALA A 16 -0.49 -8.04 -9.70
N LEU A 17 -1.43 -8.97 -9.48
CA LEU A 17 -1.83 -9.93 -10.51
C LEU A 17 -2.53 -9.26 -11.70
N MET A 18 -3.36 -8.23 -11.46
CA MET A 18 -3.98 -7.45 -12.53
C MET A 18 -2.93 -6.62 -13.30
N ALA A 19 -1.89 -6.15 -12.62
CA ALA A 19 -0.81 -5.39 -13.24
C ALA A 19 0.11 -6.23 -14.14
N SER A 20 0.10 -7.56 -14.03
CA SER A 20 0.78 -8.44 -15.01
C SER A 20 0.11 -8.43 -16.39
N ASP A 21 -1.18 -8.07 -16.48
CA ASP A 21 -1.90 -7.87 -17.74
C ASP A 21 -2.85 -6.65 -17.64
N PRO A 22 -2.31 -5.41 -17.65
CA PRO A 22 -3.07 -4.20 -17.30
C PRO A 22 -4.26 -3.89 -18.21
N GLN A 23 -4.26 -4.45 -19.42
CA GLN A 23 -5.32 -4.24 -20.42
C GLN A 23 -6.44 -5.29 -20.32
N ALA A 24 -6.22 -6.37 -19.59
CA ALA A 24 -7.21 -7.41 -19.41
C ALA A 24 -8.27 -7.02 -18.37
N ARG A 25 -9.40 -7.73 -18.47
CA ARG A 25 -10.46 -7.70 -17.48
C ARG A 25 -10.47 -9.02 -16.75
N HIS A 26 -10.47 -8.95 -15.43
CA HIS A 26 -10.45 -10.11 -14.57
C HIS A 26 -11.76 -10.25 -13.83
N SER A 27 -12.33 -11.45 -13.80
CA SER A 27 -13.46 -11.72 -12.93
C SER A 27 -12.98 -11.92 -11.48
N ALA A 28 -13.83 -11.62 -10.50
CA ALA A 28 -13.52 -11.92 -9.10
C ALA A 28 -13.28 -13.43 -8.88
N ALA A 29 -13.98 -14.29 -9.64
CA ALA A 29 -13.78 -15.73 -9.60
C ALA A 29 -12.39 -16.15 -10.10
N SER A 30 -11.95 -15.64 -11.26
CA SER A 30 -10.61 -15.93 -11.80
C SER A 30 -9.49 -15.43 -10.88
N LEU A 31 -9.64 -14.24 -10.29
CA LEU A 31 -8.64 -13.70 -9.35
C LEU A 31 -8.59 -14.54 -8.06
N ALA A 32 -9.75 -14.96 -7.56
CA ALA A 32 -9.87 -15.83 -6.39
C ALA A 32 -9.22 -17.20 -6.61
N GLU A 33 -9.43 -17.80 -7.78
CA GLU A 33 -8.83 -19.06 -8.16
C GLU A 33 -7.29 -18.96 -8.21
N VAL A 34 -6.76 -17.97 -8.95
CA VAL A 34 -5.30 -17.79 -9.09
C VAL A 34 -4.64 -17.49 -7.74
N ARG A 35 -5.28 -16.70 -6.87
CA ARG A 35 -4.74 -16.33 -5.55
C ARG A 35 -5.02 -17.36 -4.45
N GLY A 36 -5.82 -18.41 -4.72
CA GLY A 36 -6.24 -19.36 -3.70
C GLY A 36 -7.06 -18.72 -2.57
N LEU A 37 -7.84 -17.67 -2.87
CA LEU A 37 -8.64 -16.92 -1.91
C LEU A 37 -10.14 -17.24 -2.07
N PRO A 38 -10.95 -17.19 -1.00
CA PRO A 38 -12.40 -17.25 -1.13
C PRO A 38 -12.93 -16.10 -2.00
N GLN A 39 -13.71 -16.42 -3.03
CA GLN A 39 -14.30 -15.43 -3.95
C GLN A 39 -15.06 -14.29 -3.24
N PRO A 40 -15.80 -14.50 -2.12
CA PRO A 40 -16.44 -13.40 -1.39
C PRO A 40 -15.45 -12.35 -0.87
N ILE A 41 -14.25 -12.77 -0.44
CA ILE A 41 -13.19 -11.86 0.03
C ILE A 41 -12.67 -11.02 -1.13
N VAL A 42 -12.31 -11.66 -2.25
CA VAL A 42 -11.85 -10.98 -3.46
C VAL A 42 -12.90 -10.01 -3.98
N SER A 43 -14.18 -10.42 -3.98
CA SER A 43 -15.29 -9.57 -4.40
C SER A 43 -15.50 -8.37 -3.49
N LYS A 44 -15.29 -8.52 -2.17
CA LYS A 44 -15.35 -7.41 -1.21
C LYS A 44 -14.23 -6.40 -1.49
N ILE A 45 -13.00 -6.89 -1.63
CA ILE A 45 -11.82 -6.07 -1.92
C ILE A 45 -11.99 -5.31 -3.23
N LEU A 46 -12.36 -5.98 -4.33
CA LEU A 46 -12.56 -5.35 -5.63
C LEU A 46 -13.68 -4.30 -5.62
N LYS A 47 -14.74 -4.50 -4.82
CA LYS A 47 -15.77 -3.47 -4.63
C LYS A 47 -15.24 -2.27 -3.87
N HIS A 48 -14.35 -2.47 -2.91
CA HIS A 48 -13.73 -1.38 -2.17
C HIS A 48 -12.83 -0.55 -3.10
N LEU A 49 -11.92 -1.23 -3.81
CA LEU A 49 -11.03 -0.61 -4.80
C LEU A 49 -11.78 0.08 -5.95
N ALA A 50 -12.95 -0.45 -6.35
CA ALA A 50 -13.78 0.17 -7.38
C ALA A 50 -14.47 1.46 -6.93
N ARG A 51 -14.68 1.65 -5.61
CA ARG A 51 -15.24 2.88 -5.06
C ARG A 51 -14.21 4.00 -4.94
N SER A 52 -12.93 3.66 -4.95
CA SER A 52 -11.82 4.59 -4.88
C SER A 52 -11.16 4.84 -6.24
N ASP A 53 -11.80 4.40 -7.32
CA ASP A 53 -11.30 4.53 -8.69
C ASP A 53 -9.90 3.92 -8.93
N LEU A 54 -9.49 2.91 -8.14
CA LEU A 54 -8.27 2.14 -8.43
C LEU A 54 -8.53 1.05 -9.48
N VAL A 55 -9.78 0.54 -9.53
CA VAL A 55 -10.24 -0.40 -10.54
C VAL A 55 -11.59 0.02 -11.11
N VAL A 56 -11.85 -0.35 -12.35
CA VAL A 56 -13.14 -0.12 -13.02
C VAL A 56 -13.91 -1.43 -13.09
N SER A 57 -15.18 -1.39 -12.68
CA SER A 57 -16.09 -2.54 -12.80
C SER A 57 -16.90 -2.49 -14.09
N TYR A 58 -16.77 -3.54 -14.90
CA TYR A 58 -17.52 -3.74 -16.13
C TYR A 58 -18.64 -4.76 -15.90
N ARG A 59 -19.87 -4.43 -16.33
CA ARG A 59 -21.05 -5.31 -16.21
C ARG A 59 -21.25 -6.17 -17.47
N GLY A 60 -22.06 -7.22 -17.35
CA GLY A 60 -22.48 -8.11 -18.45
C GLY A 60 -21.68 -9.40 -18.55
N ALA A 61 -21.98 -10.22 -19.58
CA ALA A 61 -21.39 -11.56 -19.76
C ALA A 61 -19.87 -11.56 -19.99
N LYS A 62 -19.30 -10.43 -20.43
CA LYS A 62 -17.85 -10.19 -20.55
C LYS A 62 -17.36 -9.12 -19.54
N GLY A 63 -18.07 -9.01 -18.42
CA GLY A 63 -17.76 -8.10 -17.34
C GLY A 63 -16.52 -8.52 -16.55
N GLY A 64 -16.22 -7.78 -15.50
CA GLY A 64 -15.04 -8.01 -14.66
C GLY A 64 -14.51 -6.70 -14.10
N TYR A 65 -13.24 -6.72 -13.71
CA TYR A 65 -12.51 -5.59 -13.17
C TYR A 65 -11.25 -5.37 -14.02
N GLY A 66 -10.95 -4.12 -14.33
CA GLY A 66 -9.68 -3.69 -14.93
C GLY A 66 -9.06 -2.58 -14.08
N LEU A 67 -7.77 -2.33 -14.23
CA LEU A 67 -7.13 -1.18 -13.59
C LEU A 67 -7.70 0.11 -14.17
N ALA A 68 -7.89 1.13 -13.33
CA ALA A 68 -8.42 2.41 -13.78
C ALA A 68 -7.39 3.28 -14.51
N ARG A 69 -6.10 3.06 -14.24
CA ARG A 69 -4.96 3.78 -14.81
C ARG A 69 -3.71 2.89 -14.85
N SER A 70 -2.58 3.41 -15.35
CA SER A 70 -1.36 2.59 -15.49
C SER A 70 -0.91 2.08 -14.11
N PRO A 71 -0.38 0.83 -14.00
CA PRO A 71 0.24 0.36 -12.76
C PRO A 71 1.37 1.29 -12.25
N ASP A 72 2.06 1.99 -13.14
CA ASP A 72 3.12 2.96 -12.81
C ASP A 72 2.59 4.22 -12.11
N GLU A 73 1.29 4.49 -12.20
CA GLU A 73 0.62 5.66 -11.61
C GLU A 73 -0.10 5.34 -10.30
N ILE A 74 -0.01 4.09 -9.82
CA ILE A 74 -0.67 3.63 -8.59
C ILE A 74 0.43 3.28 -7.60
N SER A 75 0.51 4.01 -6.48
CA SER A 75 1.51 3.71 -5.45
C SER A 75 0.99 2.70 -4.42
N VAL A 76 1.90 2.00 -3.75
CA VAL A 76 1.55 1.11 -2.63
C VAL A 76 0.92 1.91 -1.48
N ALA A 77 1.39 3.13 -1.22
CA ALA A 77 0.78 4.02 -0.23
C ALA A 77 -0.70 4.31 -0.53
N GLU A 78 -1.05 4.53 -1.79
CA GLU A 78 -2.43 4.76 -2.21
C GLU A 78 -3.30 3.52 -1.99
N ILE A 79 -2.81 2.34 -2.35
CA ILE A 79 -3.53 1.06 -2.14
C ILE A 79 -3.81 0.83 -0.65
N ILE A 80 -2.80 1.02 0.19
CA ILE A 80 -2.94 0.91 1.65
C ILE A 80 -3.95 1.93 2.16
N THR A 81 -3.84 3.18 1.70
CA THR A 81 -4.72 4.27 2.13
C THR A 81 -6.19 3.99 1.80
N VAL A 82 -6.45 3.42 0.62
CA VAL A 82 -7.80 3.01 0.22
C VAL A 82 -8.34 1.89 1.09
N LEU A 83 -7.52 0.90 1.46
CA LEU A 83 -7.99 -0.31 2.13
C LEU A 83 -8.03 -0.19 3.66
N GLU A 84 -7.11 0.56 4.27
CA GLU A 84 -7.00 0.71 5.73
C GLU A 84 -7.31 2.12 6.24
N GLY A 85 -7.22 3.14 5.39
CA GLY A 85 -7.23 4.54 5.80
C GLY A 85 -5.82 5.13 5.90
N PRO A 86 -5.69 6.36 6.43
CA PRO A 86 -4.42 7.09 6.45
C PRO A 86 -3.27 6.31 7.06
N ILE A 87 -2.09 6.38 6.42
CA ILE A 87 -0.87 5.78 6.97
C ILE A 87 -0.35 6.67 8.09
N ALA A 88 -0.67 6.30 9.32
CA ALA A 88 -0.23 6.97 10.53
C ALA A 88 0.33 5.96 11.54
N LEU A 89 1.55 6.19 12.02
CA LEU A 89 2.20 5.30 12.99
C LEU A 89 1.67 5.45 14.43
N THR A 90 1.04 6.57 14.73
CA THR A 90 0.56 6.93 16.06
C THR A 90 -0.66 7.85 15.96
N ASP A 91 -1.57 7.76 16.93
CA ASP A 91 -2.80 8.57 17.00
C ASP A 91 -2.54 10.09 16.93
N CYS A 92 -1.41 10.58 17.46
CA CYS A 92 -1.07 12.01 17.34
C CYS A 92 -0.73 12.47 15.93
N ILE A 93 -0.43 11.55 15.03
CA ILE A 93 -0.18 11.82 13.61
C ILE A 93 -1.48 11.70 12.82
N GLU A 94 -2.33 10.73 13.13
CA GLU A 94 -3.63 10.55 12.47
C GLU A 94 -4.62 11.66 12.85
N ASP A 95 -4.87 11.84 14.15
CA ASP A 95 -5.92 12.70 14.69
C ASP A 95 -5.38 14.01 15.31
N GLY A 96 -4.08 14.24 15.18
CA GLY A 96 -3.38 15.40 15.69
C GLY A 96 -3.04 15.32 17.19
N ARG A 97 -2.27 16.30 17.68
CA ARG A 97 -1.69 16.28 19.05
C ARG A 97 -2.74 16.16 20.17
N GLY A 98 -3.99 16.55 19.92
CA GLY A 98 -5.08 16.50 20.91
C GLY A 98 -5.62 15.08 21.17
N ALA A 99 -5.39 14.13 20.25
CA ALA A 99 -5.84 12.76 20.38
C ALA A 99 -4.87 11.86 21.17
N CYS A 100 -3.65 12.34 21.39
CA CYS A 100 -2.66 11.61 22.17
C CYS A 100 -2.84 11.85 23.67
N GLN A 101 -2.70 10.79 24.46
CA GLN A 101 -2.75 10.84 25.93
C GLN A 101 -1.78 11.86 26.57
N TYR A 102 -0.69 12.21 25.87
CA TYR A 102 0.30 13.19 26.31
C TYR A 102 0.00 14.63 25.85
N GLY A 103 -1.00 14.80 24.98
CA GLY A 103 -1.50 16.09 24.51
C GLY A 103 -0.43 17.01 23.91
N SER A 104 -0.57 18.31 24.17
CA SER A 104 0.34 19.36 23.67
C SER A 104 1.76 19.32 24.27
N GLN A 105 1.99 18.56 25.35
CA GLN A 105 3.30 18.43 26.01
C GLN A 105 4.13 17.26 25.45
N CYS A 106 3.59 16.53 24.45
CA CYS A 106 4.21 15.38 23.82
C CYS A 106 5.39 15.78 22.92
N ASN A 107 6.59 15.82 23.48
CA ASN A 107 7.83 16.11 22.73
C ASN A 107 8.19 15.02 21.71
N ILE A 108 7.72 13.79 21.90
CA ILE A 108 8.01 12.66 21.00
C ILE A 108 7.16 12.68 19.72
N SER A 109 6.07 13.45 19.68
CA SER A 109 5.20 13.57 18.49
C SER A 109 5.96 14.03 17.25
N ASN A 110 6.94 14.93 17.40
CA ASN A 110 7.77 15.39 16.30
C ASN A 110 8.72 14.31 15.78
N VAL A 111 9.19 13.41 16.65
CA VAL A 111 10.03 12.26 16.25
C VAL A 111 9.20 11.27 15.46
N TRP A 112 8.00 10.95 15.94
CA TRP A 112 7.06 10.09 15.22
C TRP A 112 6.63 10.67 13.88
N GLY A 113 6.43 11.99 13.79
CA GLY A 113 6.14 12.66 12.52
C GLY A 113 7.23 12.43 11.48
N ARG A 114 8.51 12.64 11.85
CA ARG A 114 9.64 12.36 10.94
C ARG A 114 9.72 10.91 10.49
N ILE A 115 9.45 9.96 11.38
CA ILE A 115 9.45 8.52 11.03
C ILE A 115 8.27 8.22 10.10
N ASN A 116 7.10 8.80 10.37
CA ASN A 116 5.92 8.65 9.52
C ASN A 116 6.18 9.18 8.11
N ASP A 117 6.84 10.34 7.98
CA ASP A 117 7.19 10.94 6.70
C ASP A 117 8.09 10.01 5.88
N VAL A 118 9.11 9.40 6.51
CA VAL A 118 10.01 8.44 5.85
C VAL A 118 9.25 7.19 5.40
N VAL A 119 8.36 6.65 6.24
CA VAL A 119 7.55 5.48 5.88
C VAL A 119 6.60 5.80 4.73
N LEU A 120 5.91 6.94 4.81
CA LEU A 120 4.97 7.36 3.77
C LEU A 120 5.68 7.62 2.44
N GLN A 121 6.85 8.26 2.48
CA GLN A 121 7.67 8.49 1.29
C GLN A 121 8.07 7.15 0.65
N ALA A 122 8.64 6.23 1.44
CA ALA A 122 9.05 4.92 0.93
C ALA A 122 7.89 4.14 0.29
N LEU A 123 6.69 4.18 0.88
CA LEU A 123 5.51 3.52 0.32
C LEU A 123 4.94 4.26 -0.91
N SER A 124 5.15 5.56 -1.02
CA SER A 124 4.66 6.38 -2.14
C SER A 124 5.54 6.25 -3.39
N GLU A 125 6.82 5.94 -3.22
CA GLU A 125 7.78 5.74 -4.32
C GLU A 125 7.64 4.37 -5.00
N ILE A 126 7.08 3.37 -4.31
CA ILE A 126 6.87 2.02 -4.87
C ILE A 126 5.55 2.01 -5.64
N THR A 127 5.63 1.76 -6.95
CA THR A 127 4.47 1.63 -7.84
C THR A 127 3.90 0.22 -7.86
N LEU A 128 2.65 0.07 -8.30
CA LEU A 128 2.01 -1.22 -8.49
C LEU A 128 2.74 -2.05 -9.55
N ALA A 129 3.32 -1.41 -10.57
CA ALA A 129 4.13 -2.08 -11.60
C ALA A 129 5.31 -2.85 -10.98
N GLU A 130 6.01 -2.25 -10.03
CA GLU A 130 7.14 -2.87 -9.33
C GLU A 130 6.73 -4.10 -8.52
N THR A 131 5.50 -4.11 -7.98
CA THR A 131 4.97 -5.26 -7.23
C THR A 131 4.62 -6.46 -8.11
N ALA A 132 4.41 -6.24 -9.41
CA ALA A 132 4.05 -7.28 -10.37
C ALA A 132 5.26 -8.00 -10.97
N THR A 133 6.46 -7.44 -10.81
CA THR A 133 7.70 -8.02 -11.34
C THR A 133 8.24 -9.02 -10.32
N GLU A 134 8.54 -10.26 -10.74
CA GLU A 134 9.30 -11.17 -9.87
C GLU A 134 10.61 -10.48 -9.46
N PRO A 135 11.09 -10.67 -8.22
CA PRO A 135 12.38 -10.12 -7.83
C PRO A 135 13.45 -10.77 -8.72
N ASN A 136 13.83 -10.09 -9.79
CA ASN A 136 14.95 -10.48 -10.62
C ASN A 136 16.15 -10.63 -9.69
N GLY A 137 16.61 -11.86 -9.51
CA GLY A 137 17.87 -12.13 -8.84
C GLY A 137 18.98 -11.39 -9.58
N GLY A 138 19.43 -10.26 -9.02
CA GLY A 138 20.52 -9.45 -9.57
C GLY A 138 20.09 -8.18 -10.30
N GLY A 139 19.43 -7.25 -9.60
CA GLY A 139 19.16 -5.92 -10.12
C GLY A 139 18.68 -4.98 -9.03
N GLN A 140 19.64 -4.36 -8.33
CA GLN A 140 19.52 -3.16 -7.48
C GLN A 140 18.12 -2.88 -6.91
N ASN A 141 17.90 -3.36 -5.68
CA ASN A 141 16.84 -2.89 -4.82
C ASN A 141 16.97 -1.37 -4.63
N PRO A 142 16.02 -0.53 -5.09
CA PRO A 142 16.12 0.93 -4.99
C PRO A 142 16.06 1.45 -3.55
N ILE A 143 15.88 0.58 -2.55
CA ILE A 143 16.06 0.94 -1.13
C ILE A 143 17.53 1.35 -0.82
N HIS A 144 18.49 1.06 -1.70
CA HIS A 144 19.82 1.69 -1.63
C HIS A 144 19.79 3.15 -2.12
N THR A 145 19.25 4.07 -1.31
CA THR A 145 19.81 5.41 -0.95
C THR A 145 18.86 6.07 0.06
N LEU A 146 18.47 5.39 1.14
CA LEU A 146 18.23 6.11 2.38
C LEU A 146 19.60 6.34 3.02
N GLU A 147 20.35 7.33 2.53
CA GLU A 147 21.45 7.87 3.33
C GLU A 147 20.82 8.42 4.61
N PHE A 148 20.89 7.65 5.69
CA PHE A 148 20.59 8.12 7.03
C PHE A 148 21.67 9.14 7.43
N THR A 149 21.65 10.33 6.82
CA THR A 149 22.42 11.50 7.24
C THR A 149 21.88 11.94 8.61
N GLY A 150 22.31 11.29 9.69
CA GLY A 150 21.83 11.67 11.02
C GLY A 150 22.30 10.84 12.21
N VAL A 151 22.79 9.61 12.05
CA VAL A 151 23.28 8.85 13.21
C VAL A 151 24.73 9.23 13.48
N ARG A 152 24.94 10.29 14.27
CA ARG A 152 26.26 10.56 14.87
C ARG A 152 26.60 9.35 15.76
N HIS A 153 27.59 8.56 15.36
CA HIS A 153 28.22 7.60 16.24
C HIS A 153 28.75 8.34 17.47
N VAL A 154 28.10 8.14 18.61
CA VAL A 154 28.67 8.45 19.92
C VAL A 154 29.80 7.45 20.11
N ARG A 155 31.04 7.93 20.01
CA ARG A 155 32.23 7.18 20.44
C ARG A 155 32.15 7.04 21.96
N GLU A 156 31.94 5.82 22.42
CA GLU A 156 32.28 5.44 23.79
C GLU A 156 33.81 5.31 23.91
N HIS A 157 34.27 5.54 25.14
CA HIS A 157 35.62 5.91 25.56
C HIS A 157 36.77 4.97 25.18
#